data_AF-A0AAW3F293-F1
#
_entry.id   AF-A0AAW3F293-F1
#
_cell.length_a   1.000
_cell.length_b   1.000
_cell.length_c   1.000
_cell.angle_alpha   90.00
_cell.angle_beta   90.00
_cell.angle_gamma   90.00
#
_symmetry.space_group_name_H-M   'P 1'
#
loop_
_entity.id
_entity.type
_entity.pdbx_description
1 polymer ?
#
loop_
_entity_poly.entity_id
_entity_poly.type
_entity_poly.pdbx_seq_one_letter_code
_entity_poly.pdbx_strand_id
1 'polypeptide(L)'
;MTTQHDPAGTRPQAFQGLDQAAAQARAVVEEWKAEQVYPFPEPPGTSIEQIERQVFDIVAVHVARHLPGFDAIQRRSKAFQLRMLRQAIQTSPESLQLILDEVLRLPKPQRDELAHLLRDTPLSSIVGATRVVSERLRFIAGLEVLLFDPEPKRRLKERTQLHRIVAENCWLFGEEYSLSVDDQSLTAVLAEHRKWLGRDLVIDAPVKHVSRTRGIVDLMLSKATRSHRANGLSHLIVELKAPRVKIGSEEITQIQAYAFSVMRDPRFSMVKVNWNFWVIGDELAPYAEALAQDDTGLIYAKANVTIQVKTWAQILDENRSRLQFFLDKFDLQVDRAASLAYLRDRYADYLEGVFEVREPLAPWGGAPASSGESDAPSHNPARGARHVDT
;
A
#
# COMPACT_ATOMS: atom_id res chain seq x y z
N MET A 1 62.18 -48.42 -5.94
CA MET A 1 61.09 -48.83 -6.85
C MET A 1 60.05 -47.73 -6.82
N THR A 2 60.01 -46.97 -7.89
CA THR A 2 59.17 -45.79 -8.09
C THR A 2 57.91 -46.26 -8.79
N THR A 3 56.75 -46.11 -8.18
CA THR A 3 55.46 -46.36 -8.85
C THR A 3 54.84 -45.03 -9.27
N GLN A 4 54.71 -44.85 -10.58
CA GLN A 4 53.97 -43.78 -11.24
C GLN A 4 52.49 -43.80 -10.82
N HIS A 5 51.94 -42.63 -10.51
CA HIS A 5 50.50 -42.42 -10.43
C HIS A 5 50.06 -41.66 -11.68
N ASP A 6 49.25 -42.30 -12.50
CA ASP A 6 48.65 -41.76 -13.73
C ASP A 6 47.40 -40.91 -13.38
N PRO A 7 47.32 -39.62 -13.75
CA PRO A 7 46.18 -38.76 -13.43
C PRO A 7 45.29 -38.54 -14.66
N ALA A 8 44.43 -39.52 -14.97
CA ALA A 8 43.36 -39.34 -15.95
C ALA A 8 42.01 -39.81 -15.38
N GLY A 9 41.48 -39.04 -14.42
CA GLY A 9 40.10 -39.17 -13.98
C GLY A 9 39.15 -38.63 -15.06
N THR A 10 38.43 -39.51 -15.73
CA THR A 10 37.45 -39.19 -16.77
C THR A 10 36.32 -38.32 -16.20
N ARG A 11 36.12 -37.11 -16.75
CA ARG A 11 35.03 -36.20 -16.34
C ARG A 11 33.65 -36.77 -16.70
N PRO A 12 32.58 -36.50 -15.91
CA PRO A 12 31.23 -37.02 -16.17
C PRO A 12 30.65 -36.51 -17.50
N GLN A 13 29.91 -37.37 -18.22
CA GLN A 13 29.34 -37.09 -19.56
C GLN A 13 28.44 -35.84 -19.63
N ALA A 14 27.76 -35.46 -18.53
CA ALA A 14 26.95 -34.25 -18.47
C ALA A 14 27.77 -32.95 -18.66
N PHE A 15 29.02 -32.93 -18.22
CA PHE A 15 29.93 -31.79 -18.41
C PHE A 15 30.54 -31.76 -19.82
N GLN A 16 30.67 -32.93 -20.47
CA GLN A 16 31.14 -33.02 -21.87
C GLN A 16 30.10 -32.45 -22.85
N GLY A 17 28.81 -32.64 -22.59
CA GLY A 17 27.72 -32.04 -23.38
C GLY A 17 27.66 -30.52 -23.27
N LEU A 18 27.92 -29.96 -22.08
CA LEU A 18 28.01 -28.51 -21.84
C LEU A 18 29.23 -27.89 -22.51
N ASP A 19 30.40 -28.56 -22.47
CA ASP A 19 31.62 -28.08 -23.13
C ASP A 19 31.46 -28.05 -24.67
N GLN A 20 30.80 -29.05 -25.26
CA GLN A 20 30.49 -29.06 -26.69
C GLN A 20 29.44 -28.01 -27.07
N ALA A 21 28.38 -27.85 -26.27
CA ALA A 21 27.37 -26.82 -26.46
C ALA A 21 27.99 -25.40 -26.36
N ALA A 22 28.90 -25.19 -25.40
CA ALA A 22 29.61 -23.93 -25.23
C ALA A 22 30.58 -23.64 -26.40
N ALA A 23 31.28 -24.67 -26.91
CA ALA A 23 32.17 -24.50 -28.06
C ALA A 23 31.41 -24.14 -29.34
N GLN A 24 30.27 -24.79 -29.59
CA GLN A 24 29.43 -24.45 -30.74
C GLN A 24 28.71 -23.11 -30.55
N ALA A 25 28.36 -22.74 -29.31
CA ALA A 25 27.77 -21.44 -29.02
C ALA A 25 28.74 -20.30 -29.34
N ARG A 26 30.04 -20.47 -29.11
CA ARG A 26 31.06 -19.46 -29.42
C ARG A 26 31.05 -19.04 -30.89
N ALA A 27 30.98 -19.99 -31.84
CA ALA A 27 31.00 -19.66 -33.26
C ALA A 27 29.81 -18.76 -33.66
N VAL A 28 28.61 -19.14 -33.24
CA VAL A 28 27.37 -18.38 -33.50
C VAL A 28 27.39 -17.01 -32.80
N VAL A 29 27.93 -16.96 -31.58
CA VAL A 29 28.07 -15.70 -30.82
C VAL A 29 29.06 -14.74 -31.48
N GLU A 30 30.16 -15.22 -32.05
CA GLU A 30 31.10 -14.38 -32.80
C GLU A 30 30.45 -13.80 -34.06
N GLU A 31 29.59 -14.56 -34.76
CA GLU A 31 28.78 -14.04 -35.87
C GLU A 31 27.83 -12.93 -35.39
N TRP A 32 27.16 -13.11 -34.24
CA TRP A 32 26.30 -12.06 -33.67
C TRP A 32 27.04 -10.81 -33.24
N LYS A 33 28.30 -10.95 -32.77
CA LYS A 33 29.17 -9.81 -32.46
C LYS A 33 29.58 -9.09 -33.74
N ALA A 34 29.96 -9.81 -34.79
CA ALA A 34 30.28 -9.25 -36.10
C ALA A 34 29.08 -8.52 -36.73
N GLU A 35 27.88 -9.09 -36.60
CA GLU A 35 26.62 -8.47 -37.00
C GLU A 35 26.19 -7.32 -36.06
N GLN A 36 26.90 -7.06 -34.95
CA GLN A 36 26.51 -6.11 -33.89
C GLN A 36 25.06 -6.29 -33.38
N VAL A 37 24.61 -7.53 -33.30
CA VAL A 37 23.30 -7.89 -32.73
C VAL A 37 23.43 -8.52 -31.34
N TYR A 38 24.65 -8.89 -30.93
CA TYR A 38 24.95 -9.44 -29.61
C TYR A 38 24.63 -8.43 -28.49
N PRO A 39 23.92 -8.84 -27.42
CA PRO A 39 23.33 -7.88 -26.47
C PRO A 39 24.26 -7.44 -25.34
N PHE A 40 25.51 -7.91 -25.29
CA PHE A 40 26.53 -7.46 -24.34
C PHE A 40 27.65 -6.70 -25.07
N PRO A 41 27.64 -5.35 -25.06
CA PRO A 41 28.60 -4.54 -25.82
C PRO A 41 29.98 -4.43 -25.14
N GLU A 42 30.03 -4.52 -23.82
CA GLU A 42 31.27 -4.35 -23.03
C GLU A 42 31.82 -5.70 -22.55
N PRO A 43 33.10 -5.81 -22.17
CA PRO A 43 33.63 -6.99 -21.47
C PRO A 43 32.97 -7.19 -20.09
N PRO A 44 32.90 -8.42 -19.55
CA PRO A 44 32.30 -8.65 -18.24
C PRO A 44 33.17 -8.06 -17.12
N GLY A 45 32.59 -7.28 -16.21
CA GLY A 45 33.26 -6.65 -15.08
C GLY A 45 33.35 -7.53 -13.83
N THR A 46 32.49 -8.56 -13.70
CA THR A 46 32.45 -9.45 -12.53
C THR A 46 32.34 -10.93 -12.91
N SER A 47 32.65 -11.84 -11.97
CA SER A 47 32.49 -13.29 -12.16
C SER A 47 31.02 -13.70 -12.33
N ILE A 48 30.09 -13.00 -11.68
CA ILE A 48 28.65 -13.21 -11.83
C ILE A 48 28.22 -12.86 -13.27
N GLU A 49 28.69 -11.72 -13.78
CA GLU A 49 28.39 -11.30 -15.15
C GLU A 49 28.97 -12.26 -16.20
N GLN A 50 30.13 -12.87 -15.92
CA GLN A 50 30.67 -13.94 -16.77
C GLN A 50 29.74 -15.16 -16.83
N ILE A 51 29.17 -15.56 -15.68
CA ILE A 51 28.24 -16.68 -15.60
C ILE A 51 26.93 -16.35 -16.33
N GLU A 52 26.37 -15.16 -16.12
CA GLU A 52 25.15 -14.70 -16.81
C GLU A 52 25.31 -14.74 -18.34
N ARG A 53 26.46 -14.28 -18.85
CA ARG A 53 26.77 -14.30 -20.28
C ARG A 53 26.92 -15.72 -20.82
N GLN A 54 27.55 -16.63 -20.07
CA GLN A 54 27.65 -18.03 -20.48
C GLN A 54 26.28 -18.71 -20.55
N VAL A 55 25.43 -18.47 -19.56
CA VAL A 55 24.04 -18.97 -19.55
C VAL A 55 23.28 -18.38 -20.75
N PHE A 56 23.42 -17.07 -20.99
CA PHE A 56 22.83 -16.43 -22.16
C PHE A 56 23.29 -17.06 -23.46
N ASP A 57 24.59 -17.22 -23.69
CA ASP A 57 25.14 -17.74 -24.94
C ASP A 57 24.60 -19.14 -25.24
N ILE A 58 24.54 -20.01 -24.22
CA ILE A 58 24.00 -21.37 -24.36
C ILE A 58 22.52 -21.34 -24.72
N VAL A 59 21.71 -20.59 -23.96
CA VAL A 59 20.27 -20.52 -24.16
C VAL A 59 19.93 -19.84 -25.50
N ALA A 60 20.61 -18.75 -25.84
CA ALA A 60 20.39 -18.01 -27.08
C ALA A 60 20.69 -18.86 -28.31
N VAL A 61 21.80 -19.60 -28.30
CA VAL A 61 22.15 -20.47 -29.42
C VAL A 61 21.18 -21.64 -29.53
N HIS A 62 20.74 -22.19 -28.39
CA HIS A 62 19.70 -23.21 -28.39
C HIS A 62 18.39 -22.67 -28.99
N VAL A 63 17.93 -21.50 -28.55
CA VAL A 63 16.72 -20.84 -29.04
C VAL A 63 16.82 -20.54 -30.54
N ALA A 64 17.92 -19.94 -31.00
CA ALA A 64 18.15 -19.61 -32.41
C ALA A 64 18.09 -20.83 -33.33
N ARG A 65 18.61 -21.99 -32.89
CA ARG A 65 18.57 -23.24 -33.66
C ARG A 65 17.18 -23.85 -33.80
N HIS A 66 16.30 -23.61 -32.83
CA HIS A 66 14.95 -24.17 -32.80
C HIS A 66 13.90 -23.17 -33.30
N LEU A 67 14.28 -21.92 -33.58
CA LEU A 67 13.44 -20.91 -34.21
C LEU A 67 13.62 -20.95 -35.74
N PRO A 68 12.62 -21.43 -36.50
CA PRO A 68 12.72 -21.50 -37.95
C PRO A 68 12.89 -20.09 -38.54
N GLY A 69 13.92 -19.93 -39.36
CA GLY A 69 14.20 -18.68 -40.06
C GLY A 69 14.89 -17.59 -39.22
N PHE A 70 15.38 -17.90 -38.01
CA PHE A 70 16.08 -16.93 -37.16
C PHE A 70 17.24 -16.21 -37.88
N ASP A 71 18.01 -16.94 -38.68
CA ASP A 71 19.13 -16.38 -39.44
C ASP A 71 18.68 -15.45 -40.58
N ALA A 72 17.45 -15.65 -41.08
CA ALA A 72 16.84 -14.83 -42.12
C ALA A 72 16.09 -13.60 -41.58
N ILE A 73 16.02 -13.44 -40.25
CA ILE A 73 15.38 -12.28 -39.61
C ILE A 73 16.23 -11.02 -39.87
N GLN A 74 15.56 -9.90 -40.16
CA GLN A 74 16.22 -8.60 -40.29
C GLN A 74 17.05 -8.26 -39.04
N ARG A 75 18.24 -7.69 -39.26
CA ARG A 75 19.24 -7.34 -38.21
C ARG A 75 18.62 -6.66 -36.96
N ARG A 76 17.72 -5.69 -37.16
CA ARG A 76 17.04 -4.97 -36.06
C ARG A 76 16.17 -5.89 -35.19
N SER A 77 15.44 -6.81 -35.82
CA SER A 77 14.58 -7.78 -35.15
C SER A 77 15.39 -8.87 -34.46
N LYS A 78 16.49 -9.34 -35.08
CA LYS A 78 17.44 -10.28 -34.47
C LYS A 78 18.05 -9.67 -33.19
N ALA A 79 18.51 -8.42 -33.25
CA ALA A 79 19.04 -7.68 -32.09
C ALA A 79 18.00 -7.42 -30.99
N PHE A 80 16.72 -7.28 -31.35
CA PHE A 80 15.63 -7.12 -30.37
C PHE A 80 15.36 -8.45 -29.65
N GLN A 81 15.25 -9.57 -30.38
CA GLN A 81 15.02 -10.89 -29.79
C GLN A 81 16.16 -11.32 -28.85
N LEU A 82 17.42 -11.09 -29.24
CA LEU A 82 18.57 -11.38 -28.38
C LEU A 82 18.60 -10.50 -27.13
N ARG A 83 18.19 -9.22 -27.22
CA ARG A 83 18.04 -8.35 -26.04
C ARG A 83 16.92 -8.79 -25.12
N MET A 84 15.78 -9.22 -25.66
CA MET A 84 14.68 -9.78 -24.88
C MET A 84 15.11 -11.04 -24.13
N LEU A 85 15.85 -11.93 -24.79
CA LEU A 85 16.38 -13.13 -24.15
C LEU A 85 17.44 -12.82 -23.10
N ARG A 86 18.30 -11.81 -23.33
CA ARG A 86 19.23 -11.32 -22.31
C ARG A 86 18.45 -10.83 -21.09
N GLN A 87 17.42 -10.03 -21.31
CA GLN A 87 16.58 -9.51 -20.22
C GLN A 87 15.89 -10.65 -19.47
N ALA A 88 15.50 -11.73 -20.14
CA ALA A 88 14.92 -12.95 -19.55
C ALA A 88 15.83 -13.66 -18.56
N ILE A 89 17.13 -13.63 -18.85
CA ILE A 89 18.14 -14.34 -18.07
C ILE A 89 18.66 -13.46 -16.93
N GLN A 90 18.68 -12.13 -17.11
CA GLN A 90 19.12 -11.17 -16.09
C GLN A 90 18.01 -10.77 -15.11
N THR A 91 16.75 -10.71 -15.56
CA THR A 91 15.60 -10.53 -14.67
C THR A 91 15.19 -11.91 -14.14
N SER A 92 14.57 -12.03 -12.96
CA SER A 92 14.14 -13.34 -12.48
C SER A 92 13.33 -14.06 -13.58
N PRO A 93 13.71 -15.29 -14.00
CA PRO A 93 13.08 -15.96 -15.12
C PRO A 93 11.56 -16.06 -14.96
N GLU A 94 11.11 -16.21 -13.71
CA GLU A 94 9.70 -16.30 -13.32
C GLU A 94 8.89 -15.05 -13.70
N SER A 95 9.43 -13.85 -13.46
CA SER A 95 8.69 -12.60 -13.73
C SER A 95 8.52 -12.38 -15.23
N LEU A 96 9.58 -12.61 -16.03
CA LEU A 96 9.45 -12.46 -17.48
C LEU A 96 8.62 -13.59 -18.09
N GLN A 97 8.78 -14.82 -17.60
CA GLN A 97 7.97 -15.96 -18.03
C GLN A 97 6.48 -15.67 -17.82
N LEU A 98 6.10 -15.14 -16.66
CA LEU A 98 4.73 -14.72 -16.38
C LEU A 98 4.24 -13.66 -17.39
N ILE A 99 5.02 -12.59 -17.60
CA ILE A 99 4.64 -11.51 -18.54
C ILE A 99 4.45 -12.05 -19.96
N LEU A 100 5.38 -12.88 -20.44
CA LEU A 100 5.31 -13.43 -21.79
C LEU A 100 4.14 -14.43 -21.95
N ASP A 101 3.92 -15.29 -20.95
CA ASP A 101 2.80 -16.25 -20.94
C ASP A 101 1.45 -15.52 -20.99
N GLU A 102 1.27 -14.47 -20.18
CA GLU A 102 0.07 -13.63 -20.21
C GLU A 102 -0.13 -12.98 -21.59
N VAL A 103 0.91 -12.37 -22.18
CA VAL A 103 0.82 -11.74 -23.50
C VAL A 103 0.50 -12.76 -24.61
N LEU A 104 1.04 -13.98 -24.52
CA LEU A 104 0.80 -15.04 -25.50
C LEU A 104 -0.62 -15.59 -25.41
N ARG A 105 -1.21 -15.62 -24.21
CA ARG A 105 -2.59 -16.08 -23.96
C ARG A 105 -3.66 -15.07 -24.39
N LEU A 106 -3.31 -13.78 -24.49
CA LEU A 106 -4.26 -12.75 -24.93
C LEU A 106 -4.81 -13.07 -26.34
N PRO A 107 -6.15 -13.05 -26.53
CA PRO A 107 -6.77 -13.09 -27.85
C PRO A 107 -6.28 -11.96 -28.77
N LYS A 108 -6.30 -12.18 -30.08
CA LYS A 108 -5.85 -11.19 -31.08
C LYS A 108 -6.43 -9.78 -30.86
N PRO A 109 -7.75 -9.59 -30.64
CA PRO A 109 -8.30 -8.26 -30.39
C PRO A 109 -7.70 -7.56 -29.18
N GLN A 110 -7.47 -8.28 -28.07
CA GLN A 110 -6.88 -7.72 -26.85
C GLN A 110 -5.39 -7.41 -27.02
N ARG A 111 -4.65 -8.21 -27.80
CA ARG A 111 -3.26 -7.88 -28.16
C ARG A 111 -3.17 -6.63 -29.02
N ASP A 112 -4.08 -6.45 -29.95
CA ASP A 112 -4.14 -5.25 -30.80
C ASP A 112 -4.48 -4.00 -29.96
N GLU A 113 -5.38 -4.14 -28.97
CA GLU A 113 -5.69 -3.10 -27.98
C GLU A 113 -4.48 -2.75 -27.09
N LEU A 114 -3.80 -3.76 -26.54
CA LEU A 114 -2.56 -3.56 -25.77
C LEU A 114 -1.50 -2.84 -26.61
N ALA A 115 -1.31 -3.26 -27.87
CA ALA A 115 -0.38 -2.59 -28.78
C ALA A 115 -0.77 -1.14 -29.06
N HIS A 116 -2.07 -0.83 -29.16
CA HIS A 116 -2.55 0.54 -29.30
C HIS A 116 -2.28 1.37 -28.05
N LEU A 117 -2.61 0.85 -26.85
CA LEU A 117 -2.35 1.53 -25.59
C LEU A 117 -0.86 1.88 -25.41
N LEU A 118 0.02 0.94 -25.77
CA LEU A 118 1.48 1.13 -25.66
C LEU A 118 2.08 2.11 -26.67
N ARG A 119 1.36 2.49 -27.73
CA ARG A 119 1.79 3.57 -28.65
C ARG A 119 1.66 4.94 -28.00
N ASP A 120 0.59 5.13 -27.24
CA ASP A 120 0.19 6.44 -26.72
C ASP A 120 0.56 6.60 -25.23
N THR A 121 0.76 5.50 -24.50
CA THR A 121 1.03 5.50 -23.06
C THR A 121 2.19 4.56 -22.72
N PRO A 122 3.24 5.04 -21.99
CA PRO A 122 4.30 4.17 -21.52
C PRO A 122 3.78 3.06 -20.60
N LEU A 123 4.30 1.83 -20.75
CA LEU A 123 3.93 0.70 -19.90
C LEU A 123 4.09 1.01 -18.40
N SER A 124 5.12 1.76 -18.03
CA SER A 124 5.34 2.20 -16.65
C SER A 124 4.20 3.05 -16.08
N SER A 125 3.56 3.88 -16.92
CA SER A 125 2.39 4.67 -16.52
C SER A 125 1.15 3.81 -16.33
N ILE A 126 0.94 2.80 -17.19
CA ILE A 126 -0.16 1.83 -17.08
C ILE A 126 -0.01 1.01 -15.79
N VAL A 127 1.18 0.48 -15.55
CA VAL A 127 1.51 -0.26 -14.33
C VAL A 127 1.35 0.63 -13.11
N GLY A 128 1.83 1.87 -13.16
CA GLY A 128 1.70 2.84 -12.08
C GLY A 128 0.24 3.13 -11.72
N ALA A 129 -0.63 3.37 -12.70
CA ALA A 129 -2.05 3.61 -12.49
C ALA A 129 -2.75 2.38 -11.87
N THR A 130 -2.47 1.19 -12.41
CA THR A 130 -3.04 -0.08 -11.91
C THR A 130 -2.59 -0.37 -10.47
N ARG A 131 -1.33 -0.04 -10.14
CA ARG A 131 -0.79 -0.16 -8.79
C ARG A 131 -1.51 0.76 -7.81
N VAL A 132 -1.70 2.05 -8.15
CA VAL A 132 -2.41 3.00 -7.29
C VAL A 132 -3.81 2.50 -6.95
N VAL A 133 -4.56 2.01 -7.96
CA VAL A 133 -5.89 1.45 -7.74
C VAL A 133 -5.84 0.22 -6.83
N SER A 134 -4.96 -0.74 -7.14
CA SER A 134 -4.81 -1.98 -6.36
C SER A 134 -4.44 -1.72 -4.90
N GLU A 135 -3.50 -0.80 -4.65
CA GLU A 135 -3.06 -0.43 -3.30
C GLU A 135 -4.19 0.23 -2.50
N ARG A 136 -4.96 1.12 -3.13
CA ARG A 136 -6.11 1.78 -2.48
C ARG A 136 -7.23 0.81 -2.13
N LEU A 137 -7.50 -0.17 -2.99
CA LEU A 137 -8.47 -1.24 -2.71
C LEU A 137 -8.04 -2.10 -1.52
N ARG A 138 -6.77 -2.52 -1.48
CA ARG A 138 -6.19 -3.24 -0.33
C ARG A 138 -6.22 -2.39 0.94
N PHE A 139 -5.96 -1.10 0.81
CA PHE A 139 -6.03 -0.17 1.93
C PHE A 139 -7.45 -0.10 2.52
N ILE A 140 -8.47 0.07 1.68
CA ILE A 140 -9.89 0.09 2.13
C ILE A 140 -10.26 -1.20 2.84
N ALA A 141 -9.94 -2.35 2.23
CA ALA A 141 -10.24 -3.67 2.81
C ALA A 141 -9.51 -3.88 4.14
N GLY A 142 -8.24 -3.47 4.23
CA GLY A 142 -7.50 -3.55 5.48
C GLY A 142 -8.01 -2.57 6.55
N LEU A 143 -8.40 -1.35 6.15
CA LEU A 143 -8.88 -0.32 7.07
C LEU A 143 -10.24 -0.71 7.64
N GLU A 144 -11.11 -1.31 6.83
CA GLU A 144 -12.36 -1.93 7.28
C GLU A 144 -12.10 -2.95 8.40
N VAL A 145 -11.16 -3.86 8.21
CA VAL A 145 -10.78 -4.83 9.25
C VAL A 145 -10.30 -4.12 10.51
N LEU A 146 -9.44 -3.11 10.39
CA LEU A 146 -8.93 -2.36 11.54
C LEU A 146 -10.04 -1.66 12.34
N LEU A 147 -11.06 -1.15 11.66
CA LEU A 147 -12.14 -0.36 12.24
C LEU A 147 -13.25 -1.23 12.83
N PHE A 148 -13.58 -2.37 12.22
CA PHE A 148 -14.76 -3.16 12.58
C PHE A 148 -14.48 -4.51 13.23
N ASP A 149 -13.31 -5.13 13.03
CA ASP A 149 -13.03 -6.39 13.71
C ASP A 149 -12.86 -6.17 15.23
N PRO A 150 -13.46 -7.02 16.08
CA PRO A 150 -13.52 -6.76 17.53
C PRO A 150 -12.15 -6.54 18.18
N GLU A 151 -11.13 -7.29 17.77
CA GLU A 151 -9.80 -7.20 18.35
C GLU A 151 -9.05 -5.91 17.96
N PRO A 152 -8.79 -5.62 16.67
CA PRO A 152 -8.09 -4.40 16.28
C PRO A 152 -8.89 -3.14 16.65
N LYS A 153 -10.23 -3.12 16.46
CA LYS A 153 -11.10 -2.03 16.90
C LYS A 153 -10.89 -1.69 18.38
N ARG A 154 -10.69 -2.72 19.21
CA ARG A 154 -10.44 -2.56 20.64
C ARG A 154 -9.11 -1.84 20.90
N ARG A 155 -8.06 -2.15 20.14
CA ARG A 155 -6.70 -1.64 20.41
C ARG A 155 -6.35 -0.36 19.65
N LEU A 156 -7.08 -0.06 18.57
CA LEU A 156 -6.81 1.06 17.69
C LEU A 156 -6.99 2.40 18.43
N LYS A 157 -5.90 3.15 18.53
CA LYS A 157 -5.86 4.49 19.11
C LYS A 157 -6.07 5.54 18.03
N GLU A 158 -6.89 6.53 18.32
CA GLU A 158 -7.18 7.66 17.42
C GLU A 158 -5.91 8.36 16.95
N ARG A 159 -5.19 9.04 17.84
CA ARG A 159 -4.10 9.96 17.46
C ARG A 159 -2.79 9.28 17.08
N THR A 160 -2.42 8.24 17.80
CA THR A 160 -1.13 7.58 17.59
C THR A 160 -1.15 6.62 16.40
N GLN A 161 -2.34 6.22 15.92
CA GLN A 161 -2.48 5.18 14.90
C GLN A 161 -3.45 5.58 13.79
N LEU A 162 -4.77 5.63 14.07
CA LEU A 162 -5.79 5.87 13.04
C LEU A 162 -5.53 7.16 12.27
N HIS A 163 -5.28 8.24 12.99
CA HIS A 163 -4.95 9.54 12.43
C HIS A 163 -3.72 9.51 11.53
N ARG A 164 -2.64 8.85 11.95
CA ARG A 164 -1.39 8.73 11.18
C ARG A 164 -1.61 7.98 9.87
N ILE A 165 -2.36 6.89 9.94
CA ILE A 165 -2.71 6.07 8.77
C ILE A 165 -3.58 6.89 7.80
N VAL A 166 -4.58 7.60 8.30
CA VAL A 166 -5.52 8.39 7.47
C VAL A 166 -4.84 9.64 6.88
N ALA A 167 -3.92 10.27 7.61
CA ALA A 167 -3.15 11.42 7.15
C ALA A 167 -2.29 11.11 5.90
N GLU A 168 -1.81 9.87 5.78
CA GLU A 168 -1.10 9.41 4.56
C GLU A 168 -2.06 9.07 3.40
N ASN A 169 -3.37 9.09 3.63
CA ASN A 169 -4.40 8.61 2.71
C ASN A 169 -5.58 9.59 2.56
N CYS A 170 -5.30 10.89 2.47
CA CYS A 170 -6.33 11.94 2.34
C CYS A 170 -7.24 11.78 1.11
N TRP A 171 -6.84 10.97 0.12
CA TRP A 171 -7.69 10.56 -1.01
C TRP A 171 -9.00 9.88 -0.55
N LEU A 172 -9.05 9.34 0.67
CA LEU A 172 -10.29 8.82 1.29
C LEU A 172 -11.42 9.87 1.33
N PHE A 173 -11.08 11.15 1.42
CA PHE A 173 -12.07 12.22 1.51
C PHE A 173 -12.37 12.87 0.16
N GLY A 174 -11.76 12.38 -0.92
CA GLY A 174 -11.84 12.90 -2.28
C GLY A 174 -10.49 12.84 -2.98
N GLU A 175 -10.48 12.46 -4.26
CA GLU A 175 -9.24 12.36 -5.05
C GLU A 175 -8.50 13.69 -5.15
N GLU A 176 -9.25 14.80 -5.13
CA GLU A 176 -8.73 16.15 -5.14
C GLU A 176 -7.85 16.49 -3.93
N TYR A 177 -8.00 15.77 -2.81
CA TYR A 177 -7.23 15.94 -1.58
C TYR A 177 -5.98 15.05 -1.53
N SER A 178 -5.72 14.23 -2.56
CA SER A 178 -4.56 13.34 -2.60
C SER A 178 -3.19 14.06 -2.62
N LEU A 179 -3.16 15.36 -2.92
CA LEU A 179 -1.96 16.19 -3.00
C LEU A 179 -2.01 17.42 -2.08
N SER A 180 -3.01 17.49 -1.21
CA SER A 180 -3.27 18.68 -0.39
C SER A 180 -2.36 18.68 0.84
N VAL A 181 -1.22 19.37 0.74
CA VAL A 181 -0.35 19.73 1.87
C VAL A 181 0.06 21.20 1.75
N ASP A 182 0.05 21.90 2.88
CA ASP A 182 0.57 23.23 3.20
C ASP A 182 0.06 24.43 2.39
N ASP A 183 -1.12 24.94 2.77
CA ASP A 183 -1.47 26.33 2.51
C ASP A 183 -1.03 27.19 3.71
N GLN A 184 0.05 27.98 3.53
CA GLN A 184 0.57 28.89 4.56
C GLN A 184 -0.48 29.86 5.10
N SER A 185 -1.50 30.20 4.30
CA SER A 185 -2.61 31.07 4.72
C SER A 185 -3.52 30.38 5.75
N LEU A 186 -3.62 29.05 5.69
CA LEU A 186 -4.43 28.22 6.56
C LEU A 186 -3.72 27.91 7.89
N THR A 187 -2.41 27.70 7.83
CA THR A 187 -1.53 27.60 9.02
C THR A 187 -1.64 28.85 9.90
N ALA A 188 -1.67 30.05 9.30
CA ALA A 188 -1.86 31.31 10.03
C ALA A 188 -3.25 31.45 10.68
N VAL A 189 -4.24 30.71 10.19
CA VAL A 189 -5.62 30.73 10.70
C VAL A 189 -5.77 29.76 11.87
N LEU A 190 -5.22 28.56 11.73
CA LEU A 190 -5.10 27.60 12.82
C LEU A 190 -4.33 28.17 14.02
N ALA A 191 -3.30 28.99 13.76
CA ALA A 191 -2.50 29.62 14.81
C ALA A 191 -3.32 30.61 15.66
N GLU A 192 -4.18 31.41 15.04
CA GLU A 192 -5.00 32.42 15.72
C GLU A 192 -6.21 31.81 16.44
N HIS A 193 -6.88 30.83 15.83
CA HIS A 193 -8.07 30.20 16.41
C HIS A 193 -7.75 29.16 17.48
N ARG A 194 -6.47 28.95 17.79
CA ARG A 194 -5.97 28.06 18.85
C ARG A 194 -6.58 28.30 20.23
N LYS A 195 -7.06 29.52 20.50
CA LYS A 195 -7.64 29.91 21.79
C LYS A 195 -9.04 29.33 22.03
N TRP A 196 -9.78 29.02 20.97
CA TRP A 196 -11.17 28.52 21.05
C TRP A 196 -11.26 26.98 21.05
N LEU A 197 -10.17 26.31 20.66
CA LEU A 197 -10.07 24.85 20.52
C LEU A 197 -9.60 24.13 21.80
N GLY A 198 -9.50 24.85 22.92
CA GLY A 198 -8.83 24.35 24.12
C GLY A 198 -7.30 24.48 23.98
N ARG A 199 -6.64 24.81 25.09
CA ARG A 199 -5.19 25.01 25.12
C ARG A 199 -4.55 23.71 24.73
N ASP A 200 -4.00 23.65 23.51
CA ASP A 200 -2.73 22.99 23.17
C ASP A 200 -2.61 22.58 21.68
N LEU A 201 -2.39 23.48 20.71
CA LEU A 201 -2.26 23.11 19.28
C LEU A 201 -0.81 23.10 18.74
N VAL A 202 -0.51 22.17 17.81
CA VAL A 202 0.69 22.16 16.95
C VAL A 202 0.20 22.15 15.49
N ILE A 203 0.81 22.97 14.65
CA ILE A 203 0.46 23.15 13.23
C ILE A 203 1.66 22.67 12.42
N ASP A 204 1.41 21.85 11.41
CA ASP A 204 2.33 21.44 10.34
C ASP A 204 3.81 21.39 10.75
N ALA A 205 4.17 20.32 11.47
CA ALA A 205 5.52 19.80 11.30
C ALA A 205 5.45 18.72 10.22
N PRO A 206 6.26 18.80 9.14
CA PRO A 206 6.60 17.62 8.35
C PRO A 206 6.98 16.55 9.37
N VAL A 207 6.28 15.43 9.38
CA VAL A 207 6.40 14.44 10.47
C VAL A 207 7.79 13.80 10.43
N LYS A 208 8.74 14.49 11.02
CA LYS A 208 9.96 13.94 11.63
C LYS A 208 9.95 14.45 13.06
N HIS A 209 10.01 13.50 13.98
CA HIS A 209 10.12 13.62 15.43
C HIS A 209 8.83 13.63 16.28
N VAL A 210 8.57 12.43 16.83
CA VAL A 210 8.42 12.06 18.25
C VAL A 210 8.06 13.18 19.26
N SER A 211 7.01 12.91 20.04
CA SER A 211 6.74 13.43 21.40
C SER A 211 6.22 14.89 21.54
N ARG A 212 4.92 15.06 21.77
CA ARG A 212 4.30 15.37 23.10
C ARG A 212 2.87 15.93 22.98
N THR A 213 2.05 15.41 23.88
CA THR A 213 0.65 15.68 24.28
C THR A 213 0.18 17.12 24.13
N ARG A 214 -0.61 17.47 23.10
CA ARG A 214 -1.30 18.77 22.91
C ARG A 214 -2.47 18.61 21.88
N GLY A 215 -3.71 19.03 22.19
CA GLY A 215 -4.98 18.78 21.44
C GLY A 215 -5.12 19.43 20.05
N ILE A 216 -5.53 18.64 19.06
CA ILE A 216 -5.42 18.91 17.62
C ILE A 216 -6.80 18.73 16.94
N VAL A 217 -7.09 19.54 15.92
CA VAL A 217 -8.10 19.20 14.88
C VAL A 217 -7.43 18.21 13.96
N ASP A 218 -7.97 17.00 13.88
CA ASP A 218 -7.20 15.86 13.37
C ASP A 218 -6.65 16.09 11.96
N LEU A 219 -7.46 16.45 10.97
CA LEU A 219 -6.98 16.70 9.61
C LEU A 219 -7.58 17.98 9.03
N MET A 220 -6.76 18.71 8.28
CA MET A 220 -7.20 19.87 7.54
C MET A 220 -6.65 19.82 6.13
N LEU A 221 -7.55 19.90 5.16
CA LEU A 221 -7.30 19.67 3.75
C LEU A 221 -7.73 20.93 2.99
N SER A 222 -6.81 21.49 2.21
CA SER A 222 -7.09 22.64 1.36
C SER A 222 -7.06 22.23 -0.09
N LYS A 223 -8.07 22.65 -0.86
CA LYS A 223 -8.04 22.54 -2.31
C LYS A 223 -8.50 23.84 -2.96
N ALA A 224 -7.60 24.48 -3.69
CA ALA A 224 -7.98 25.51 -4.64
C ALA A 224 -8.65 24.84 -5.84
N THR A 225 -9.97 25.07 -6.02
CA THR A 225 -10.65 24.64 -7.24
C THR A 225 -10.47 25.71 -8.31
N ARG A 226 -9.87 25.34 -9.44
CA ARG A 226 -9.94 26.14 -10.67
C ARG A 226 -11.26 25.82 -11.35
N SER A 227 -12.37 26.32 -10.81
CA SER A 227 -13.59 26.41 -11.63
C SER A 227 -13.37 27.48 -12.70
N HIS A 228 -14.06 27.41 -13.85
CA HIS A 228 -14.04 28.45 -14.90
C HIS A 228 -14.57 29.84 -14.44
N ARG A 229 -14.72 30.06 -13.12
CA ARG A 229 -14.93 31.36 -12.48
C ARG A 229 -13.80 31.57 -11.48
N ALA A 230 -13.19 32.75 -11.51
CA ALA A 230 -12.08 33.13 -10.64
C ALA A 230 -12.38 32.82 -9.16
N ASN A 231 -11.42 32.17 -8.51
CA ASN A 231 -11.25 32.04 -7.06
C ASN A 231 -12.41 31.36 -6.29
N GLY A 232 -12.47 30.03 -6.32
CA GLY A 232 -13.24 29.23 -5.34
C GLY A 232 -12.27 28.35 -4.54
N LEU A 233 -11.83 28.83 -3.37
CA LEU A 233 -11.04 28.01 -2.45
C LEU A 233 -11.99 27.10 -1.66
N SER A 234 -11.68 25.82 -1.51
CA SER A 234 -12.45 24.90 -0.68
C SER A 234 -11.54 24.31 0.38
N HIS A 235 -11.94 24.42 1.65
CA HIS A 235 -11.29 23.76 2.76
C HIS A 235 -12.20 22.66 3.30
N LEU A 236 -11.59 21.53 3.63
CA LEU A 236 -12.20 20.42 4.33
C LEU A 236 -11.45 20.21 5.64
N ILE A 237 -12.15 20.35 6.75
CA ILE A 237 -11.67 20.05 8.09
C ILE A 237 -12.29 18.72 8.48
N VAL A 238 -11.47 17.78 8.92
CA VAL A 238 -11.93 16.47 9.38
C VAL A 238 -11.47 16.27 10.82
N GLU A 239 -12.43 16.11 11.72
CA GLU A 239 -12.20 15.63 13.08
C GLU A 239 -12.46 14.12 13.10
N LEU A 240 -11.47 13.32 13.51
CA LEU A 240 -11.65 11.88 13.64
C LEU A 240 -11.99 11.54 15.09
N LYS A 241 -12.70 10.44 15.28
CA LYS A 241 -12.89 9.81 16.57
C LYS A 241 -12.41 8.37 16.52
N ALA A 242 -11.84 7.90 17.63
CA ALA A 242 -11.55 6.48 17.80
C ALA A 242 -12.80 5.64 17.48
N PRO A 243 -12.67 4.45 16.89
CA PRO A 243 -13.84 3.64 16.49
C PRO A 243 -14.78 3.22 17.63
N ARG A 244 -14.35 3.40 18.88
CA ARG A 244 -15.16 3.10 20.08
C ARG A 244 -15.98 4.29 20.57
N VAL A 245 -15.67 5.49 20.09
CA VAL A 245 -16.30 6.73 20.52
C VAL A 245 -17.43 7.04 19.53
N LYS A 246 -18.66 7.10 20.05
CA LYS A 246 -19.82 7.50 19.25
C LYS A 246 -19.83 9.01 19.12
N ILE A 247 -20.24 9.51 17.96
CA ILE A 247 -20.37 10.95 17.74
C ILE A 247 -21.62 11.44 18.47
N GLY A 248 -21.45 12.26 19.50
CA GLY A 248 -22.52 12.80 20.33
C GLY A 248 -22.61 14.32 20.30
N SER A 249 -23.32 14.87 21.30
CA SER A 249 -23.51 16.32 21.43
C SER A 249 -22.21 17.07 21.70
N GLU A 250 -21.27 16.45 22.43
CA GLU A 250 -19.98 17.06 22.76
C GLU A 250 -19.15 17.30 21.49
N GLU A 251 -18.98 16.29 20.65
CA GLU A 251 -18.20 16.37 19.40
C GLU A 251 -18.85 17.33 18.40
N ILE A 252 -20.17 17.30 18.26
CA ILE A 252 -20.90 18.22 17.38
C ILE A 252 -20.75 19.66 17.86
N THR A 253 -20.91 19.91 19.16
CA THR A 253 -20.76 21.26 19.72
C THR A 253 -19.34 21.78 19.51
N GLN A 254 -18.34 20.93 19.68
CA GLN A 254 -16.94 21.28 19.45
C GLN A 254 -16.70 21.72 18.00
N ILE A 255 -17.14 20.93 17.01
CA ILE A 255 -16.90 21.28 15.60
C ILE A 255 -17.71 22.50 15.15
N GLN A 256 -18.93 22.68 15.68
CA GLN A 256 -19.75 23.86 15.42
C GLN A 256 -19.11 25.13 15.98
N ALA A 257 -18.62 25.08 17.23
CA ALA A 257 -17.92 26.20 17.84
C ALA A 257 -16.68 26.60 17.01
N TYR A 258 -15.95 25.61 16.49
CA TYR A 258 -14.82 25.86 15.61
C TYR A 258 -15.27 26.47 14.27
N ALA A 259 -16.23 25.85 13.58
CA ALA A 259 -16.75 26.33 12.30
C ALA A 259 -17.24 27.79 12.39
N PHE A 260 -18.01 28.13 13.44
CA PHE A 260 -18.49 29.49 13.64
C PHE A 260 -17.39 30.49 14.00
N SER A 261 -16.31 30.04 14.63
CA SER A 261 -15.14 30.89 14.89
C SER A 261 -14.40 31.22 13.60
N VAL A 262 -14.17 30.23 12.74
CA VAL A 262 -13.56 30.41 11.41
C VAL A 262 -14.40 31.33 10.53
N MET A 263 -15.73 31.17 10.55
CA MET A 263 -16.66 32.04 9.80
C MET A 263 -16.57 33.52 10.18
N ARG A 264 -16.25 33.81 11.44
CA ARG A 264 -16.19 35.19 11.96
C ARG A 264 -14.84 35.85 11.70
N ASP A 265 -13.86 35.12 11.19
CA ASP A 265 -12.53 35.66 10.93
C ASP A 265 -12.56 36.67 9.76
N PRO A 266 -12.21 37.95 10.00
CA PRO A 266 -12.23 38.97 8.97
C PRO A 266 -11.33 38.67 7.77
N ARG A 267 -10.27 37.86 7.93
CA ARG A 267 -9.33 37.51 6.85
C ARG A 267 -9.99 36.75 5.70
N PHE A 268 -11.10 36.07 5.97
CA PHE A 268 -11.85 35.31 4.96
C PHE A 268 -13.15 35.97 4.51
N SER A 269 -13.50 37.13 5.10
CA SER A 269 -14.74 37.84 4.79
C SER A 269 -14.81 38.37 3.35
N MET A 270 -13.66 38.53 2.67
CA MET A 270 -13.57 39.06 1.30
C MET A 270 -13.10 38.02 0.27
N VAL A 271 -12.91 36.76 0.67
CA VAL A 271 -12.48 35.68 -0.23
C VAL A 271 -13.63 34.69 -0.39
N LYS A 272 -13.91 34.28 -1.64
CA LYS A 272 -14.90 33.21 -1.91
C LYS A 272 -14.30 31.85 -1.50
N VAL A 273 -14.43 31.53 -0.22
CA VAL A 273 -13.95 30.28 0.39
C VAL A 273 -15.14 29.45 0.83
N ASN A 274 -15.21 28.18 0.43
CA ASN A 274 -16.15 27.21 0.96
C ASN A 274 -15.47 26.39 2.06
N TRP A 275 -16.12 26.26 3.22
CA TRP A 275 -15.63 25.50 4.35
C TRP A 275 -16.52 24.29 4.59
N ASN A 276 -15.91 23.11 4.62
CA ASN A 276 -16.57 21.86 4.92
C ASN A 276 -15.95 21.30 6.20
N PHE A 277 -16.78 20.95 7.16
CA PHE A 277 -16.37 20.41 8.46
C PHE A 277 -17.00 19.04 8.64
N TRP A 278 -16.18 18.01 8.75
CA TRP A 278 -16.61 16.62 8.94
C TRP A 278 -16.20 16.14 10.32
N VAL A 279 -17.13 15.53 11.05
CA VAL A 279 -16.80 14.68 12.20
C VAL A 279 -16.98 13.24 11.76
N ILE A 280 -15.95 12.42 11.89
CA ILE A 280 -15.96 11.04 11.44
C ILE A 280 -15.76 10.10 12.62
N GLY A 281 -16.65 9.13 12.75
CA GLY A 281 -16.64 8.12 13.80
C GLY A 281 -17.18 6.81 13.27
N ASP A 282 -17.25 5.81 14.15
CA ASP A 282 -17.81 4.51 13.77
C ASP A 282 -19.34 4.53 13.79
N GLU A 283 -19.91 5.12 14.84
CA GLU A 283 -21.35 5.18 15.09
C GLU A 283 -21.78 6.58 15.52
N LEU A 284 -23.01 6.95 15.19
CA LEU A 284 -23.67 8.16 15.67
C LEU A 284 -24.42 7.85 16.98
N ALA A 285 -24.41 8.77 17.93
CA ALA A 285 -25.32 8.72 19.08
C ALA A 285 -26.71 9.25 18.69
N PRO A 286 -27.79 8.90 19.43
CA PRO A 286 -29.15 9.34 19.07
C PRO A 286 -29.32 10.84 18.87
N TYR A 287 -28.55 11.65 19.60
CA TYR A 287 -28.51 13.10 19.42
C TYR A 287 -28.00 13.50 18.03
N ALA A 288 -26.91 12.88 17.56
CA ALA A 288 -26.33 13.16 16.26
C ALA A 288 -27.23 12.69 15.11
N GLU A 289 -27.85 11.52 15.27
CA GLU A 289 -28.84 10.99 14.30
C GLU A 289 -30.04 11.93 14.15
N ALA A 290 -30.59 12.43 15.27
CA ALA A 290 -31.73 13.35 15.23
C ALA A 290 -31.38 14.73 14.63
N LEU A 291 -30.11 15.11 14.64
CA LEU A 291 -29.63 16.39 14.11
C LEU A 291 -29.24 16.30 12.64
N ALA A 292 -28.92 15.11 12.14
CA ALA A 292 -28.66 14.87 10.73
C ALA A 292 -29.95 15.10 9.91
N GLN A 293 -29.84 15.95 8.89
CA GLN A 293 -30.97 16.36 8.05
C GLN A 293 -31.27 15.35 6.94
N ASP A 294 -30.25 14.57 6.55
CA ASP A 294 -30.30 13.60 5.46
C ASP A 294 -29.24 12.50 5.65
N ASP A 295 -29.24 11.54 4.73
CA ASP A 295 -28.31 10.39 4.71
C ASP A 295 -26.85 10.79 4.44
N THR A 296 -26.59 12.05 4.06
CA THR A 296 -25.21 12.57 3.94
C THR A 296 -24.64 12.98 5.29
N GLY A 297 -25.49 13.00 6.33
CA GLY A 297 -25.15 13.41 7.69
C GLY A 297 -25.03 14.93 7.83
N LEU A 298 -25.71 15.70 6.98
CA LEU A 298 -25.70 17.15 7.03
C LEU A 298 -26.33 17.66 8.33
N ILE A 299 -25.57 18.40 9.14
CA ILE A 299 -26.06 19.04 10.38
C ILE A 299 -26.37 20.50 10.14
N TYR A 300 -25.51 21.19 9.41
CA TYR A 300 -25.60 22.63 9.20
C TYR A 300 -25.08 23.00 7.83
N ALA A 301 -25.87 23.77 7.07
CA ALA A 301 -25.44 24.41 5.84
C ALA A 301 -25.92 25.86 5.85
N LYS A 302 -24.98 26.81 5.77
CA LYS A 302 -25.31 28.23 5.59
C LYS A 302 -24.18 28.97 4.91
N ALA A 303 -24.55 29.76 3.89
CA ALA A 303 -23.64 30.57 3.09
C ALA A 303 -22.51 29.70 2.50
N ASN A 304 -21.30 29.85 3.03
CA ASN A 304 -20.10 29.19 2.56
C ASN A 304 -19.59 28.12 3.54
N VAL A 305 -20.42 27.67 4.49
CA VAL A 305 -20.04 26.67 5.50
C VAL A 305 -21.02 25.52 5.57
N THR A 306 -20.46 24.31 5.58
CA THR A 306 -21.15 23.04 5.73
C THR A 306 -20.54 22.24 6.87
N ILE A 307 -21.36 21.67 7.74
CA ILE A 307 -20.96 20.76 8.82
C ILE A 307 -21.71 19.45 8.65
N GLN A 308 -20.97 18.35 8.60
CA GLN A 308 -21.47 16.99 8.40
C GLN A 308 -20.91 16.05 9.47
N VAL A 309 -21.72 15.08 9.87
CA VAL A 309 -21.26 13.87 10.56
C VAL A 309 -21.20 12.73 9.57
N LYS A 310 -20.14 11.94 9.60
CA LYS A 310 -20.00 10.78 8.73
C LYS A 310 -19.56 9.57 9.53
N THR A 311 -20.04 8.40 9.12
CA THR A 311 -19.54 7.13 9.66
C THR A 311 -18.39 6.61 8.79
N TRP A 312 -17.49 5.82 9.38
CA TRP A 312 -16.48 5.09 8.63
C TRP A 312 -17.12 4.16 7.58
N ALA A 313 -18.29 3.58 7.88
CA ALA A 313 -19.03 2.78 6.92
C ALA A 313 -19.40 3.59 5.67
N GLN A 314 -19.91 4.83 5.83
CA GLN A 314 -20.21 5.72 4.70
C GLN A 314 -18.96 6.08 3.90
N ILE A 315 -17.86 6.47 4.57
CA ILE A 315 -16.61 6.82 3.89
C ILE A 315 -16.07 5.63 3.08
N LEU A 316 -16.04 4.43 3.67
CA LEU A 316 -15.55 3.23 3.00
C LEU A 316 -16.45 2.85 1.81
N ASP A 317 -17.76 2.93 1.97
CA ASP A 317 -18.72 2.64 0.89
C ASP A 317 -18.61 3.63 -0.28
N GLU A 318 -18.49 4.93 0.00
CA GLU A 318 -18.25 5.97 -1.02
C GLU A 318 -16.96 5.70 -1.81
N ASN A 319 -15.89 5.31 -1.12
CA ASN A 319 -14.61 4.99 -1.77
C ASN A 319 -14.67 3.66 -2.54
N ARG A 320 -15.35 2.64 -2.02
CA ARG A 320 -15.58 1.39 -2.76
C ARG A 320 -16.36 1.67 -4.03
N SER A 321 -17.47 2.39 -3.96
CA SER A 321 -18.26 2.76 -5.13
C SER A 321 -17.44 3.51 -6.17
N ARG A 322 -16.57 4.45 -5.75
CA ARG A 322 -15.66 5.17 -6.63
C ARG A 322 -14.63 4.26 -7.31
N LEU A 323 -14.12 3.26 -6.58
CA LEU A 323 -13.12 2.32 -7.09
C LEU A 323 -13.72 1.08 -7.76
N GLN A 324 -15.01 0.82 -7.59
CA GLN A 324 -15.72 -0.36 -8.13
C GLN A 324 -15.63 -0.39 -9.65
N PHE A 325 -15.70 0.77 -10.30
CA PHE A 325 -15.47 0.89 -11.73
C PHE A 325 -14.14 0.26 -12.18
N PHE A 326 -13.08 0.36 -11.36
CA PHE A 326 -11.81 -0.27 -11.68
C PHE A 326 -11.80 -1.76 -11.31
N LEU A 327 -12.43 -2.16 -10.21
CA LEU A 327 -12.59 -3.59 -9.85
C LEU A 327 -13.26 -4.38 -10.99
N ASP A 328 -14.35 -3.85 -11.53
CA ASP A 328 -15.12 -4.46 -12.62
C ASP A 328 -14.30 -4.61 -13.91
N LYS A 329 -13.24 -3.81 -14.08
CA LYS A 329 -12.37 -3.79 -15.26
C LYS A 329 -11.10 -4.61 -15.11
N PHE A 330 -10.61 -4.80 -13.89
CA PHE A 330 -9.34 -5.49 -13.64
C PHE A 330 -9.48 -6.91 -13.08
N ASP A 331 -10.70 -7.41 -12.84
CA ASP A 331 -10.98 -8.70 -12.17
C ASP A 331 -10.11 -8.90 -10.91
N LEU A 332 -9.88 -7.80 -10.20
CA LEU A 332 -9.01 -7.80 -9.02
C LEU A 332 -9.76 -8.44 -7.86
N GLN A 333 -9.32 -9.63 -7.47
CA GLN A 333 -9.76 -10.27 -6.24
C GLN A 333 -9.02 -9.62 -5.05
N VAL A 334 -9.72 -8.81 -4.27
CA VAL A 334 -9.19 -8.21 -3.04
C VAL A 334 -9.28 -9.25 -1.92
N ASP A 335 -8.18 -9.94 -1.65
CA ASP A 335 -8.10 -10.88 -0.54
C ASP A 335 -7.90 -10.16 0.80
N ARG A 336 -8.62 -10.61 1.84
CA ARG A 336 -8.57 -10.03 3.18
C ARG A 336 -7.22 -10.23 3.85
N ALA A 337 -6.62 -11.42 3.74
CA ALA A 337 -5.33 -11.70 4.37
C ALA A 337 -4.22 -10.88 3.71
N ALA A 338 -4.21 -10.80 2.38
CA ALA A 338 -3.29 -9.96 1.62
C ALA A 338 -3.46 -8.46 1.93
N SER A 339 -4.70 -7.99 2.11
CA SER A 339 -4.98 -6.59 2.46
C SER A 339 -4.49 -6.23 3.86
N LEU A 340 -4.62 -7.15 4.82
CA LEU A 340 -4.05 -7.00 6.16
C LEU A 340 -2.53 -7.03 6.16
N ALA A 341 -1.92 -7.95 5.42
CA ALA A 341 -0.47 -8.00 5.26
C ALA A 341 0.05 -6.68 4.67
N TYR A 342 -0.60 -6.18 3.62
CA TYR A 342 -0.29 -4.88 3.03
C TYR A 342 -0.30 -3.73 4.05
N LEU A 343 -1.35 -3.61 4.88
CA LEU A 343 -1.40 -2.56 5.90
C LEU A 343 -0.34 -2.73 6.98
N ARG A 344 -0.12 -3.97 7.44
CA ARG A 344 0.88 -4.28 8.46
C ARG A 344 2.29 -3.94 7.98
N ASP A 345 2.61 -4.25 6.74
CA ASP A 345 3.92 -3.95 6.17
C ASP A 345 4.08 -2.44 5.94
N ARG A 346 3.06 -1.78 5.40
CA ARG A 346 3.12 -0.34 5.04
C ARG A 346 3.10 0.60 6.23
N TYR A 347 2.42 0.21 7.32
CA TYR A 347 2.21 1.02 8.52
C TYR A 347 2.68 0.29 9.79
N ALA A 348 3.72 -0.54 9.68
CA ALA A 348 4.25 -1.36 10.77
C ALA A 348 4.49 -0.53 12.05
N ASP A 349 5.12 0.64 11.89
CA ASP A 349 5.45 1.57 12.98
C ASP A 349 4.21 2.10 13.73
N TYR A 350 3.05 2.16 13.06
CA TYR A 350 1.81 2.65 13.66
C TYR A 350 0.90 1.53 14.17
N LEU A 351 1.00 0.33 13.60
CA LEU A 351 0.11 -0.80 13.90
C LEU A 351 0.68 -1.77 14.95
N GLU A 352 1.82 -1.45 15.55
CA GLU A 352 2.39 -2.21 16.66
C GLU A 352 1.36 -2.37 17.81
N GLY A 353 1.13 -3.63 18.21
CA GLY A 353 0.20 -3.97 19.29
C GLY A 353 -1.29 -3.91 18.92
N VAL A 354 -1.67 -3.58 17.67
CA VAL A 354 -3.07 -3.61 17.21
C VAL A 354 -3.54 -5.03 16.94
N PHE A 355 -2.66 -5.87 16.38
CA PHE A 355 -2.90 -7.29 16.12
C PHE A 355 -2.08 -8.14 17.09
N GLU A 356 -2.66 -9.20 17.65
CA GLU A 356 -1.86 -10.21 18.36
C GLU A 356 -0.84 -10.88 17.43
N VAL A 357 0.39 -11.02 17.91
CA VAL A 357 1.34 -11.97 17.33
C VAL A 357 0.79 -13.35 17.68
N ARG A 358 0.04 -13.95 16.75
CA ARG A 358 -0.25 -15.37 16.83
C ARG A 358 1.09 -16.07 16.58
N GLU A 359 1.77 -16.49 17.65
CA GLU A 359 2.84 -17.46 17.50
C GLU A 359 2.30 -18.63 16.67
N PRO A 360 3.05 -19.16 15.69
CA PRO A 360 2.65 -20.38 15.04
C PRO A 360 2.47 -21.43 16.13
N LEU A 361 1.27 -22.01 16.23
CA LEU A 361 1.03 -23.14 17.12
C LEU A 361 2.12 -24.18 16.83
N ALA A 362 2.93 -24.49 17.85
CA ALA A 362 3.93 -25.54 17.74
C ALA A 362 3.25 -26.81 17.21
N PRO A 363 3.92 -27.57 16.31
CA PRO A 363 3.35 -28.81 15.77
C PRO A 363 2.95 -29.71 16.93
N TRP A 364 1.72 -30.21 16.90
CA TRP A 364 1.21 -31.15 17.87
C TRP A 364 2.11 -32.39 17.90
N GLY A 365 2.80 -32.63 19.01
CA GLY A 365 3.63 -33.83 19.16
C GLY A 365 4.65 -33.72 20.29
N GLY A 366 4.23 -33.97 21.52
CA GLY A 366 5.13 -34.14 22.65
C GLY A 366 4.38 -34.19 23.97
N ALA A 367 4.00 -35.39 24.40
CA ALA A 367 3.46 -35.61 25.74
C ALA A 367 4.46 -35.10 26.80
N PRO A 368 4.01 -34.46 27.89
CA PRO A 368 4.93 -34.07 28.94
C PRO A 368 5.41 -35.33 29.67
N ALA A 369 6.73 -35.54 29.64
CA ALA A 369 7.37 -36.55 30.46
C ALA A 369 7.17 -36.22 31.93
N SER A 370 6.61 -37.17 32.67
CA SER A 370 6.61 -37.19 34.12
C SER A 370 8.05 -37.27 34.63
N SER A 371 8.50 -36.26 35.35
CA SER A 371 9.58 -36.40 36.32
C SER A 371 9.09 -35.84 37.64
N GLY A 372 8.78 -36.77 38.56
CA GLY A 372 8.56 -36.44 39.95
C GLY A 372 9.86 -35.99 40.59
N GLU A 373 9.75 -34.95 41.41
CA GLU A 373 10.62 -34.80 42.57
C GLU A 373 9.81 -34.12 43.67
N SER A 374 9.72 -34.85 44.76
CA SER A 374 9.17 -34.49 46.04
C SER A 374 9.96 -33.34 46.66
N ASP A 375 9.28 -32.32 47.17
CA ASP A 375 9.59 -31.79 48.50
C ASP A 375 8.42 -30.96 49.04
N ALA A 376 7.91 -31.42 50.19
CA ALA A 376 7.11 -30.62 51.10
C ALA A 376 8.09 -29.85 52.03
N PRO A 377 7.71 -28.74 52.71
CA PRO A 377 6.72 -28.86 53.78
C PRO A 377 5.79 -27.65 54.03
N SER A 378 4.68 -27.99 54.68
CA SER A 378 3.97 -27.24 55.74
C SER A 378 3.73 -25.73 55.59
N HIS A 379 2.45 -25.35 55.46
CA HIS A 379 1.71 -24.67 56.54
C HIS A 379 0.24 -24.44 56.19
N ASN A 380 -0.65 -24.97 57.02
CA ASN A 380 -1.98 -24.44 57.29
C ASN A 380 -1.94 -24.05 58.79
N PRO A 381 -2.65 -23.01 59.29
CA PRO A 381 -4.11 -23.08 59.39
C PRO A 381 -4.86 -21.72 59.28
N ALA A 382 -6.20 -21.83 59.33
CA ALA A 382 -7.18 -20.80 59.74
C ALA A 382 -7.55 -19.74 58.69
N ARG A 383 -8.80 -19.35 58.43
CA ARG A 383 -10.14 -19.46 59.07
C ARG A 383 -11.14 -19.26 57.90
N GLY A 384 -12.25 -19.98 57.77
CA GLY A 384 -13.40 -19.90 58.67
C GLY A 384 -14.59 -19.35 57.89
N ALA A 385 -15.31 -20.23 57.18
CA ALA A 385 -16.65 -19.94 56.69
C ALA A 385 -17.67 -20.39 57.75
N ARG A 386 -18.62 -19.51 58.09
CA ARG A 386 -19.94 -19.92 58.58
C ARG A 386 -21.01 -19.04 57.96
N HIS A 387 -21.86 -19.70 57.18
CA HIS A 387 -23.27 -19.39 56.97
C HIS A 387 -23.98 -19.06 58.29
N VAL A 388 -24.92 -18.11 58.23
CA VAL A 388 -26.23 -18.20 58.91
C VAL A 388 -27.30 -17.55 58.02
N ASP A 389 -28.36 -18.31 57.76
CA ASP A 389 -29.64 -17.84 57.23
C ASP A 389 -30.36 -16.92 58.22
N THR A 390 -30.85 -15.77 57.75
CA THR A 390 -32.22 -15.20 57.94
C THR A 390 -32.30 -13.84 57.29
#